data_AF-A0A2Z7AHW1-F1
#
_entry.id   AF-A0A2Z7AHW1-F1
#
_cell.length_a   1.000
_cell.length_b   1.000
_cell.length_c   1.000
_cell.angle_alpha   90.00
_cell.angle_beta   90.00
_cell.angle_gamma   90.00
#
_symmetry.space_group_name_H-M   'P 1'
#
loop_
_entity.id
_entity.type
_entity.pdbx_description
1 polymer ?
#
loop_
_entity_poly.entity_id
_entity_poly.type
_entity_poly.pdbx_seq_one_letter_code
_entity_poly.pdbx_strand_id
1 'polypeptide(L)'
;MIMNRVSEYASSFLGDLFWSLNGVGAPDIIVVYVPEGCKVESTLHLRFLSLKGDKIDSKMLPISNPRVLVLVENEEHINIVEEYMGADGDEKSYWTNAVMEVVI
;
A
#
# COMPACT_ATOMS: atom_id res chain seq x y z
N MET A 1 -21.26 -9.81 1.67
CA MET A 1 -20.65 -8.64 2.32
C MET A 1 -19.22 -8.55 1.83
N ILE A 2 -18.73 -7.37 1.43
CA ILE A 2 -17.39 -7.17 0.84
C ILE A 2 -16.29 -7.83 1.70
N MET A 3 -16.43 -7.77 3.02
CA MET A 3 -15.49 -8.37 3.98
C MET A 3 -15.25 -9.88 3.78
N ASN A 4 -16.29 -10.65 3.42
CA ASN A 4 -16.15 -12.10 3.22
C ASN A 4 -15.34 -12.39 1.96
N ARG A 5 -15.61 -11.66 0.87
CA ARG A 5 -14.86 -11.76 -0.38
C ARG A 5 -13.39 -11.39 -0.16
N VAL A 6 -13.13 -10.25 0.48
CA VAL A 6 -11.77 -9.79 0.78
C VAL A 6 -11.00 -10.81 1.63
N SER A 7 -11.67 -11.44 2.60
CA SER A 7 -11.04 -12.43 3.49
C SER A 7 -10.66 -13.74 2.80
N GLU A 8 -11.40 -14.15 1.76
CA GLU A 8 -11.06 -15.34 0.96
C GLU A 8 -9.69 -15.16 0.28
N TYR A 9 -9.43 -13.97 -0.27
CA TYR A 9 -8.22 -13.70 -1.06
C TYR A 9 -7.02 -13.25 -0.24
N ALA A 10 -7.21 -12.66 0.93
CA ALA A 10 -6.11 -12.18 1.80
C ALA A 10 -5.22 -13.29 2.40
N SER A 11 -5.57 -14.57 2.23
CA SER A 11 -4.97 -15.70 2.95
C SER A 11 -3.99 -16.56 2.14
N SER A 12 -3.77 -16.27 0.86
CA SER A 12 -3.09 -17.20 -0.07
C SER A 12 -1.61 -16.89 -0.32
N PHE A 13 -1.07 -15.77 0.18
CA PHE A 13 0.27 -15.31 -0.14
C PHE A 13 1.23 -15.37 1.05
N LEU A 14 2.43 -15.90 0.81
CA LEU A 14 3.56 -15.89 1.74
C LEU A 14 4.65 -14.97 1.19
N GLY A 15 4.81 -13.80 1.81
CA GLY A 15 5.84 -12.84 1.44
C GLY A 15 7.18 -13.07 2.11
N ASP A 16 8.13 -12.17 1.84
CA ASP A 16 9.46 -12.17 2.44
C ASP A 16 9.48 -11.52 3.84
N LEU A 17 10.69 -11.29 4.37
CA LEU A 17 10.89 -10.61 5.64
C LEU A 17 10.31 -9.19 5.65
N PHE A 18 10.46 -8.43 4.57
CA PHE A 18 9.99 -7.03 4.49
C PHE A 18 8.47 -6.96 4.36
N TRP A 19 7.86 -7.92 3.66
CA TRP A 19 6.40 -8.11 3.62
C TRP A 19 5.84 -8.42 5.01
N SER A 20 6.50 -9.31 5.74
CA SER A 20 6.09 -9.69 7.11
C SER A 20 6.25 -8.52 8.07
N LEU A 21 7.37 -7.79 7.98
CA LEU A 21 7.64 -6.62 8.79
C LEU A 21 6.65 -5.48 8.50
N ASN A 22 6.29 -5.27 7.25
CA ASN A 22 5.24 -4.33 6.87
C ASN A 22 3.91 -4.74 7.51
N GLY A 23 3.52 -6.02 7.44
CA GLY A 23 2.27 -6.51 8.03
C GLY A 23 2.19 -6.30 9.56
N VAL A 24 3.31 -6.44 10.27
CA VAL A 24 3.38 -6.12 11.72
C VAL A 24 3.34 -4.62 11.98
N GLY A 25 3.96 -3.83 11.11
CA GLY A 25 4.12 -2.39 11.28
C GLY A 25 3.02 -1.53 10.68
N ALA A 26 2.06 -2.12 9.94
CA ALA A 26 0.96 -1.43 9.29
C ALA A 26 -0.18 -1.17 10.29
N PRO A 27 -0.51 0.09 10.60
CA PRO A 27 -1.61 0.42 11.52
C PRO A 27 -2.99 0.25 10.86
N ASP A 28 -3.04 0.31 9.53
CA ASP A 28 -4.23 0.23 8.71
C ASP A 28 -3.92 -0.44 7.36
N ILE A 29 -4.97 -0.70 6.59
CA ILE A 29 -4.89 -1.26 5.23
C ILE A 29 -5.87 -0.54 4.32
N ILE A 30 -5.40 -0.20 3.11
CA ILE A 30 -6.25 0.30 2.03
C ILE A 30 -6.75 -0.91 1.25
N VAL A 31 -8.06 -1.06 1.13
CA VAL A 31 -8.67 -2.09 0.28
C VAL A 31 -9.30 -1.42 -0.94
N VAL A 32 -8.76 -1.73 -2.12
CA VAL A 32 -9.32 -1.34 -3.42
C VAL A 32 -10.06 -2.55 -3.98
N TYR A 33 -11.38 -2.46 -4.06
CA TYR A 33 -12.21 -3.53 -4.59
C TYR A 33 -12.93 -3.07 -5.86
N VAL A 34 -12.67 -3.77 -6.96
CA VAL A 34 -13.31 -3.55 -8.27
C VAL A 34 -14.20 -4.75 -8.56
N PRO A 35 -15.52 -4.63 -8.36
CA PRO A 35 -16.45 -5.73 -8.61
C PRO A 35 -16.67 -5.96 -10.11
N GLU A 36 -17.15 -7.14 -10.46
CA GLU A 36 -17.50 -7.50 -11.84
C GLU A 36 -18.49 -6.48 -12.45
N GLY A 37 -18.23 -6.05 -13.69
CA GLY A 37 -19.05 -5.05 -14.39
C GLY A 37 -18.75 -3.59 -14.00
N CYS A 38 -17.73 -3.33 -13.17
CA CYS A 38 -17.36 -2.00 -12.73
C CYS A 38 -16.20 -1.41 -13.54
N LYS A 39 -16.55 -0.59 -14.54
CA LYS A 39 -15.57 0.15 -15.33
C LYS A 39 -14.99 1.33 -14.54
N VAL A 40 -13.69 1.28 -14.24
CA VAL A 40 -12.95 2.39 -13.64
C VAL A 40 -12.31 3.24 -14.73
N GLU A 41 -12.88 4.42 -15.01
CA GLU A 41 -12.42 5.27 -16.13
C GLU A 41 -11.17 6.11 -15.80
N SER A 42 -10.95 6.42 -14.53
CA SER A 42 -9.84 7.26 -14.07
C SER A 42 -8.75 6.44 -13.39
N THR A 43 -7.52 6.94 -13.41
CA THR A 43 -6.42 6.37 -12.64
C THR A 43 -6.61 6.65 -11.15
N LEU A 44 -6.58 5.60 -10.33
CA LEU A 44 -6.51 5.73 -8.88
C LEU A 44 -5.08 6.10 -8.48
N HIS A 45 -4.91 7.31 -7.95
CA HIS A 45 -3.61 7.79 -7.49
C HIS A 45 -3.51 7.67 -5.96
N LEU A 46 -2.69 6.75 -5.48
CA LEU A 46 -2.39 6.55 -4.06
C LEU A 46 -1.13 7.33 -3.69
N ARG A 47 -1.29 8.38 -2.89
CA ARG A 47 -0.19 9.22 -2.41
C ARG A 47 0.13 8.93 -0.96
N PHE A 48 1.36 8.52 -0.70
CA PHE A 48 1.88 8.29 0.64
C PHE A 48 2.86 9.38 1.00
N LEU A 49 2.46 10.25 1.94
CA LEU A 49 3.31 11.33 2.45
C LEU A 49 3.94 10.93 3.78
N SER A 50 5.27 10.81 3.79
CA SER A 50 6.06 10.72 5.02
C SER A 50 6.15 12.09 5.67
N LEU A 51 5.38 12.30 6.74
CA LEU A 51 5.28 13.58 7.45
C LEU A 51 6.47 13.88 8.38
N LYS A 52 7.32 12.88 8.63
CA LYS A 52 8.50 13.00 9.48
C LYS A 52 9.68 12.36 8.77
N GLY A 53 10.73 13.15 8.57
CA GLY A 53 12.07 12.63 8.32
C GLY A 53 13.02 13.06 9.43
N ASP A 54 14.19 12.43 9.49
CA ASP A 54 15.29 12.87 10.35
C ASP A 54 16.57 13.07 9.51
N LYS A 55 17.62 13.65 10.07
CA LYS A 55 18.87 13.91 9.35
C LYS A 55 19.50 12.59 8.86
N ILE A 56 20.21 12.65 7.73
CA ILE A 56 20.86 11.50 7.06
C ILE A 56 21.80 10.71 7.99
N ASP A 57 22.37 11.35 9.01
CA ASP A 57 23.27 10.72 10.00
C ASP A 57 22.66 10.63 11.42
N SER A 58 21.35 10.79 11.55
CA SER A 58 20.67 10.67 12.83
C SER A 58 20.60 9.20 13.29
N LYS A 59 20.40 9.00 14.60
CA LYS A 59 20.20 7.66 15.18
C LYS A 59 18.76 7.14 15.05
N MET A 60 17.86 7.94 14.47
CA MET A 60 16.45 7.64 14.37
C MET A 60 16.02 7.72 12.91
N LEU A 61 15.41 6.67 12.39
CA LEU A 61 14.84 6.66 11.05
C LEU A 61 13.33 6.51 11.18
N PRO A 62 12.52 7.56 10.97
CA PRO A 62 11.07 7.42 10.96
C PRO A 62 10.64 6.40 9.90
N ILE A 63 9.76 5.48 10.28
CA ILE A 63 9.31 4.38 9.42
C ILE A 63 7.81 4.52 9.15
N SER A 64 7.41 4.29 7.90
CA SER A 64 6.02 4.08 7.52
C SER A 64 5.85 2.71 6.84
N ASN A 65 4.70 2.06 7.07
CA ASN A 65 4.36 0.77 6.48
C ASN A 65 3.01 0.84 5.73
N PRO A 66 2.93 1.52 4.58
CA PRO A 66 1.73 1.49 3.74
C PRO A 66 1.36 0.06 3.35
N ARG A 67 0.09 -0.31 3.52
CA ARG A 67 -0.45 -1.62 3.12
C ARG A 67 -1.65 -1.42 2.21
N VAL A 68 -1.59 -2.00 1.02
CA VAL A 68 -2.67 -1.95 0.03
C VAL A 68 -3.01 -3.37 -0.40
N LEU A 69 -4.31 -3.68 -0.41
CA LEU A 69 -4.87 -4.85 -1.05
C LEU A 69 -5.77 -4.40 -2.20
N VAL A 70 -5.48 -4.84 -3.41
CA VAL A 70 -6.26 -4.61 -4.61
C VAL A 70 -6.90 -5.94 -5.02
N LEU A 71 -8.23 -5.95 -5.11
CA LEU A 71 -9.01 -7.08 -5.58
C LEU A 71 -9.82 -6.64 -6.80
N VAL A 72 -9.52 -7.23 -7.95
CA VAL A 72 -10.22 -6.98 -9.22
C VAL A 72 -10.95 -8.26 -9.61
N GLU A 73 -12.26 -8.18 -9.80
CA GLU A 73 -13.05 -9.30 -10.31
C GLU A 73 -13.06 -9.32 -11.85
N ASN A 74 -13.34 -10.50 -12.41
CA ASN A 74 -13.15 -10.88 -13.82
C ASN A 74 -13.40 -9.78 -14.86
N GLU A 75 -12.49 -9.71 -15.83
CA GLU A 75 -12.55 -8.88 -17.05
C GLU A 75 -12.51 -7.37 -16.85
N GLU A 76 -12.40 -6.90 -15.60
CA GLU A 76 -12.27 -5.47 -15.31
C GLU A 76 -10.82 -4.97 -15.33
N HIS A 77 -10.68 -3.66 -15.53
CA HIS A 77 -9.40 -2.98 -15.59
C HIS A 77 -9.39 -1.77 -14.66
N ILE A 78 -8.30 -1.64 -13.89
CA ILE A 78 -8.02 -0.46 -13.09
C ILE A 78 -6.59 0.00 -13.35
N ASN A 79 -6.42 1.32 -13.46
CA ASN A 79 -5.11 1.94 -13.50
C ASN A 79 -4.79 2.47 -12.10
N ILE A 80 -3.65 2.07 -11.53
CA ILE A 80 -3.19 2.52 -10.21
C ILE A 80 -1.80 3.13 -10.35
N VAL A 81 -1.59 4.26 -9.69
CA VAL A 81 -0.28 4.89 -9.51
C VAL A 81 -0.04 5.04 -8.01
N GLU A 82 1.09 4.52 -7.53
CA GLU A 82 1.61 4.82 -6.20
C GLU A 82 2.69 5.90 -6.28
N GLU A 83 2.55 6.94 -5.45
CA GLU A 83 3.50 8.03 -5.34
C GLU A 83 3.92 8.19 -3.87
N TYR A 84 5.23 8.20 -3.64
CA TYR A 84 5.83 8.32 -2.32
C TYR A 84 6.58 9.64 -2.21
N MET A 85 6.28 10.42 -1.17
CA MET A 85 6.84 11.76 -1.00
C MET A 85 7.26 12.01 0.45
N GLY A 86 8.36 12.74 0.63
CA GLY A 86 8.73 13.31 1.94
C GLY A 86 8.19 14.73 2.07
N ALA A 87 7.50 15.03 3.18
CA ALA A 87 6.98 16.37 3.43
C ALA A 87 8.09 17.37 3.85
N ASP A 88 9.24 16.86 4.27
CA ASP A 88 10.31 17.62 4.93
C ASP A 88 11.47 18.04 3.99
N GLY A 89 11.33 17.83 2.68
CA GLY A 89 12.37 18.11 1.67
C GLY A 89 13.49 17.06 1.60
N ASP A 90 14.41 17.24 0.65
CA ASP A 90 15.43 16.24 0.28
C ASP A 90 16.56 16.06 1.32
N GLU A 91 16.60 16.91 2.34
CA GLU A 91 17.67 16.90 3.37
C GLU A 91 17.38 15.95 4.54
N LYS A 92 16.22 15.28 4.54
CA LYS A 92 15.83 14.33 5.58
C LYS A 92 15.59 12.93 5.03
N SER A 93 15.99 11.96 5.80
CA SER A 93 15.77 10.54 5.57
C SER A 93 14.55 10.04 6.30
N TYR A 94 13.79 9.20 5.63
CA TYR A 94 12.74 8.36 6.19
C TYR A 94 12.82 7.01 5.50
N TRP A 95 12.19 6.00 6.10
CA TRP A 95 12.04 4.71 5.45
C TRP A 95 10.57 4.39 5.25
N THR A 96 10.21 4.13 4.00
CA THR A 96 8.90 3.60 3.65
C THR A 96 9.08 2.15 3.23
N ASN A 97 8.48 1.25 4.00
CA ASN A 97 8.38 -0.17 3.65
C ASN A 97 6.96 -0.42 3.17
N ALA A 98 6.66 -0.20 1.88
CA ALA A 98 5.31 -0.32 1.36
C ALA A 98 5.05 -1.70 0.74
N VAL A 99 3.80 -2.16 0.85
CA VAL A 99 3.34 -3.42 0.25
C VAL A 99 2.01 -3.19 -0.45
N MET A 100 1.94 -3.58 -1.72
CA MET A 100 0.72 -3.70 -2.49
C MET A 100 0.53 -5.16 -2.91
N GLU A 101 -0.61 -5.73 -2.56
CA GLU A 101 -1.03 -7.06 -2.95
C GLU A 101 -2.14 -6.93 -4.00
N VAL A 102 -1.95 -7.52 -5.17
CA VAL A 102 -2.91 -7.44 -6.28
C VAL A 102 -3.44 -8.83 -6.57
N VAL A 103 -4.75 -8.99 -6.48
CA VAL A 103 -5.50 -10.21 -6.80
C VAL A 103 -6.42 -9.88 -7.98
N ILE A 104 -6.28 -10.65 -9.05
CA ILE A 104 -6.98 -10.52 -10.33
C ILE A 104 -7.68 -11.84 -10.63
#